data_AF-A0AA44JDM6-F1
#
_entry.id   AF-A0AA44JDM6-F1
#
_cell.length_a   1.000
_cell.length_b   1.000
_cell.length_c   1.000
_cell.angle_alpha   90.00
_cell.angle_beta   90.00
_cell.angle_gamma   90.00
#
_symmetry.space_group_name_H-M   'P 1'
#
loop_
_entity.id
_entity.type
_entity.pdbx_description
1 polymer ?
#
loop_
_entity_poly.entity_id
_entity_poly.type
_entity_poly.pdbx_seq_one_letter_code
_entity_poly.pdbx_strand_id
1 'polypeptide(L)'
;MSRQSTSLPLKPCPFCGGAPETDSQQSYRKLTSGNLDRQAAVYCTSCDAGMTMCAADTPYLDDEDRLSYLIYRWNSRANGPGENTPVPEGFVVVPVEPDDAMIAVGLRAMRGFGNVSNGLVNAWRQMLRTARERGAS
;
A
#
# COMPACT_ATOMS: atom_id res chain seq x y z
N MET A 1 -3.64 -29.14 25.78
CA MET A 1 -4.45 -28.08 25.13
C MET A 1 -3.91 -27.91 23.72
N SER A 2 -4.58 -28.49 22.72
CA SER A 2 -4.15 -28.42 21.32
C SER A 2 -4.44 -27.03 20.77
N ARG A 3 -3.41 -26.28 20.37
CA ARG A 3 -3.57 -25.03 19.62
C ARG A 3 -4.17 -25.38 18.26
N GLN A 4 -5.38 -24.90 17.99
CA GLN A 4 -5.95 -24.98 16.66
C GLN A 4 -5.16 -24.00 15.78
N SER A 5 -4.50 -24.52 14.76
CA SER A 5 -3.86 -23.74 13.69
C SER A 5 -4.95 -22.97 12.95
N THR A 6 -5.12 -21.69 13.28
CA THR A 6 -6.02 -20.75 12.61
C THR A 6 -5.47 -20.37 11.23
N SER A 7 -5.43 -21.33 10.30
CA SER A 7 -5.04 -21.06 8.91
C SER A 7 -6.26 -20.55 8.13
N LEU A 8 -6.62 -19.27 8.33
CA LEU A 8 -7.53 -18.62 7.38
C LEU A 8 -6.85 -18.60 6.00
N PRO A 9 -7.54 -19.03 4.93
CA PRO A 9 -6.95 -19.00 3.60
C PRO A 9 -6.65 -17.56 3.19
N LEU A 10 -5.48 -17.34 2.60
CA LEU A 10 -5.09 -16.04 2.06
C LEU A 10 -5.86 -15.75 0.77
N LYS A 11 -6.42 -14.54 0.66
CA LYS A 11 -6.93 -14.02 -0.62
C LYS A 11 -5.76 -13.80 -1.61
N PRO A 12 -5.98 -13.94 -2.92
CA PRO A 12 -4.96 -13.64 -3.94
C PRO A 12 -4.34 -12.25 -3.79
N CYS A 13 -3.17 -12.01 -4.37
CA CYS A 13 -2.50 -10.71 -4.34
C CYS A 13 -3.39 -9.61 -4.95
N PRO A 14 -3.58 -8.45 -4.28
CA PRO A 14 -4.40 -7.35 -4.82
C PRO A 14 -3.82 -6.66 -6.06
N PHE A 15 -2.52 -6.84 -6.33
CA PHE A 15 -1.85 -6.12 -7.42
C PHE A 15 -1.74 -6.95 -8.69
N CYS A 16 -1.43 -8.25 -8.57
CA CYS A 16 -1.20 -9.14 -9.71
C CYS A 16 -2.11 -10.37 -9.74
N GLY A 17 -2.96 -10.58 -8.73
CA GLY A 17 -3.78 -11.80 -8.60
C GLY A 17 -2.99 -13.07 -8.26
N GLY A 18 -1.66 -12.99 -8.11
CA GLY A 18 -0.79 -14.12 -7.79
C GLY A 18 -1.00 -14.71 -6.39
N ALA A 19 -0.43 -15.90 -6.17
CA ALA A 19 -0.53 -16.60 -4.90
C ALA A 19 0.33 -15.92 -3.82
N PRO A 20 -0.22 -15.68 -2.61
CA PRO A 20 0.57 -15.24 -1.47
C PRO A 20 1.05 -16.40 -0.60
N GLU A 21 2.12 -16.15 0.13
CA GLU A 21 2.71 -17.03 1.14
C GLU A 21 2.88 -16.30 2.48
N THR A 22 3.09 -17.06 3.54
CA THR A 22 3.31 -16.56 4.90
C THR A 22 4.63 -17.09 5.47
N ASP A 23 5.33 -16.24 6.22
CA ASP A 23 6.49 -16.63 7.02
C ASP A 23 6.38 -15.98 8.40
N SER A 24 6.36 -16.76 9.47
CA SER A 24 6.25 -16.24 10.85
C SER A 24 7.59 -15.80 11.44
N GLN A 25 8.72 -16.19 10.83
CA GLN A 25 10.06 -15.97 11.37
C GLN A 25 11.04 -15.46 10.30
N GLN A 26 10.55 -14.70 9.34
CA GLN A 26 11.38 -14.11 8.30
C GLN A 26 12.49 -13.26 8.93
N SER A 27 13.73 -13.53 8.59
CA SER A 27 14.86 -12.74 9.09
C SER A 27 14.93 -11.39 8.38
N TYR A 28 15.13 -10.31 9.12
CA TYR A 28 15.42 -8.99 8.56
C TYR A 28 16.57 -8.32 9.30
N ARG A 29 17.17 -7.31 8.67
CA ARG A 29 18.22 -6.50 9.29
C ARG A 29 17.62 -5.20 9.82
N LYS A 30 17.77 -4.94 11.11
CA LYS A 30 17.35 -3.68 11.72
C LYS A 30 18.14 -2.52 11.14
N LEU A 31 17.44 -1.48 10.70
CA LEU A 31 18.10 -0.27 10.19
C LEU A 31 18.86 0.49 11.28
N THR A 32 18.39 0.44 12.54
CA THR A 32 18.98 1.19 13.65
C THR A 32 20.25 0.56 14.22
N SER A 33 20.31 -0.77 14.32
CA SER A 33 21.43 -1.48 14.95
C SER A 33 22.25 -2.35 13.98
N GLY A 34 21.76 -2.59 12.77
CA GLY A 34 22.39 -3.51 11.82
C GLY A 34 22.30 -4.99 12.23
N ASN A 35 21.74 -5.32 13.40
CA ASN A 35 21.57 -6.69 13.86
C ASN A 35 20.44 -7.39 13.10
N LEU A 36 20.56 -8.71 12.99
CA LEU A 36 19.46 -9.55 12.52
C LEU A 36 18.39 -9.66 13.61
N ASP A 37 17.14 -9.58 13.18
CA ASP A 37 15.97 -9.86 13.99
C ASP A 37 14.93 -10.57 13.11
N ARG A 38 13.78 -10.90 13.69
CA ARG A 38 12.69 -11.62 13.03
C ARG A 38 11.44 -10.76 12.84
N GLN A 39 10.71 -11.06 11.78
CA GLN A 39 9.43 -10.47 11.47
C GLN A 39 8.47 -11.55 10.98
N ALA A 40 7.17 -11.35 11.23
CA ALA A 40 6.14 -12.07 10.49
C ALA A 40 5.92 -11.37 9.14
N ALA A 41 5.57 -12.14 8.11
CA ALA A 41 5.39 -11.64 6.76
C ALA A 41 4.26 -12.37 6.03
N VAL A 42 3.55 -11.62 5.18
CA VAL A 42 2.69 -12.13 4.11
C VAL A 42 3.19 -11.47 2.83
N TYR A 43 3.55 -12.25 1.81
CA TYR A 43 4.13 -11.74 0.58
C TYR A 43 3.59 -12.48 -0.64
N CYS A 44 3.56 -11.79 -1.79
CA CYS A 44 3.24 -12.41 -3.06
C CYS A 44 4.48 -13.08 -3.63
N THR A 45 4.34 -14.28 -4.20
CA THR A 45 5.45 -14.98 -4.86
C THR A 45 5.65 -14.55 -6.32
N SER A 46 4.69 -13.80 -6.87
CA SER A 46 4.68 -13.37 -8.28
C SER A 46 5.06 -11.89 -8.48
N CYS A 47 5.07 -11.08 -7.42
CA CYS A 47 5.47 -9.66 -7.46
C CYS A 47 6.01 -9.21 -6.10
N ASP A 48 6.54 -8.00 -6.00
CA ASP A 48 7.17 -7.48 -4.78
C ASP A 48 6.19 -6.99 -3.69
N ALA A 49 4.89 -7.31 -3.82
CA ALA A 49 3.90 -6.92 -2.83
C ALA A 49 4.05 -7.76 -1.55
N GLY A 50 4.21 -7.09 -0.41
CA GLY A 50 4.30 -7.76 0.88
C GLY A 50 3.91 -6.85 2.04
N MET A 51 3.59 -7.49 3.16
CA MET A 51 3.31 -6.86 4.43
C MET A 51 4.10 -7.58 5.52
N THR A 52 4.74 -6.83 6.39
CA THR A 52 5.57 -7.40 7.46
C THR A 52 5.24 -6.75 8.79
N MET A 53 5.57 -7.45 9.87
CA MET A 53 5.49 -6.95 11.23
C MET A 53 6.71 -7.40 12.03
N CYS A 54 7.54 -6.44 12.40
CA CYS A 54 8.78 -6.66 13.14
C CYS A 54 8.49 -7.06 14.60
N ALA A 55 9.21 -8.05 15.12
CA ALA A 55 9.07 -8.44 16.52
C ALA A 55 9.47 -7.32 17.50
N ALA A 56 10.42 -6.48 17.11
CA ALA A 56 10.89 -5.35 17.90
C ALA A 56 9.83 -4.27 18.13
N ASP A 57 8.91 -4.06 17.19
CA ASP A 57 7.87 -3.02 17.28
C ASP A 57 6.65 -3.49 18.09
N THR A 58 6.46 -4.81 18.16
CA THR A 58 5.33 -5.45 18.87
C THR A 58 5.82 -6.53 19.84
N PRO A 59 6.65 -6.18 20.84
CA PRO A 59 7.29 -7.18 21.71
C PRO A 59 6.32 -7.96 22.60
N TYR A 60 5.09 -7.47 22.74
CA TYR A 60 4.01 -8.07 23.53
C TYR A 60 3.17 -9.11 22.77
N LEU A 61 3.37 -9.23 21.46
CA LEU A 61 2.73 -10.28 20.65
C LEU A 61 3.67 -11.47 20.51
N ASP A 62 3.14 -12.67 20.35
CA ASP A 62 3.92 -13.81 19.89
C ASP A 62 3.95 -13.90 18.34
N ASP A 63 4.71 -14.84 17.80
CA ASP A 63 4.88 -14.96 16.34
C ASP A 63 3.57 -15.39 15.64
N GLU A 64 2.71 -16.16 16.34
CA GLU A 64 1.41 -16.61 15.82
C GLU A 64 0.41 -15.44 15.76
N ASP A 65 0.37 -14.60 16.79
CA ASP A 65 -0.49 -13.42 16.87
C ASP A 65 -0.11 -12.39 15.79
N ARG A 66 1.18 -12.14 15.58
CA ARG A 66 1.65 -11.25 14.52
C ARG A 66 1.24 -11.75 13.15
N LEU A 67 1.42 -13.05 12.88
CA LEU A 67 1.04 -13.63 11.60
C LEU A 67 -0.48 -13.59 11.41
N SER A 68 -1.25 -13.94 12.44
CA SER A 68 -2.72 -13.90 12.41
C SER A 68 -3.24 -12.49 12.11
N TYR A 69 -2.63 -11.47 12.71
CA TYR A 69 -2.93 -10.08 12.42
C TYR A 69 -2.60 -9.71 10.95
N LEU A 70 -1.44 -10.12 10.45
CA LEU A 70 -1.07 -9.86 9.04
C LEU A 70 -2.01 -10.55 8.06
N ILE A 71 -2.42 -11.80 8.32
CA ILE A 71 -3.41 -12.52 7.51
C ILE A 71 -4.74 -11.78 7.51
N TYR A 72 -5.22 -11.36 8.69
CA TYR A 72 -6.45 -10.58 8.81
C TYR A 72 -6.36 -9.28 7.99
N ARG A 73 -5.26 -8.53 8.10
CA ARG A 73 -5.07 -7.27 7.37
C ARG A 73 -4.92 -7.48 5.87
N TRP A 74 -4.19 -8.52 5.45
CA TRP A 74 -4.08 -8.90 4.04
C TRP A 74 -5.46 -9.21 3.45
N ASN A 75 -6.28 -9.97 4.17
CA ASN A 75 -7.61 -10.36 3.72
C ASN A 75 -8.66 -9.25 3.84
N SER A 76 -8.46 -8.29 4.75
CA SER A 76 -9.35 -7.15 5.01
C SER A 76 -8.87 -5.86 4.36
N ARG A 77 -7.86 -5.94 3.48
CA ARG A 77 -7.39 -4.80 2.69
C ARG A 77 -8.56 -4.13 1.97
N ALA A 78 -8.51 -2.80 1.84
CA ALA A 78 -9.38 -2.11 0.91
C ALA A 78 -9.25 -2.83 -0.42
N ASN A 79 -10.38 -3.32 -0.93
CA ASN A 79 -10.43 -4.00 -2.20
C ASN A 79 -9.70 -3.10 -3.22
N GLY A 80 -8.81 -3.69 -4.03
CA GLY A 80 -7.89 -2.94 -4.88
C GLY A 80 -8.64 -1.93 -5.78
N PRO A 81 -7.94 -0.99 -6.41
CA PRO A 81 -8.58 -0.07 -7.36
C PRO A 81 -9.36 -0.90 -8.40
N GLY A 82 -10.70 -0.86 -8.32
CA GLY A 82 -11.59 -1.58 -9.23
C GLY A 82 -12.65 -2.48 -8.58
N GLU A 83 -12.45 -2.95 -7.34
CA GLU A 83 -13.51 -3.67 -6.62
C GLU A 83 -13.77 -2.95 -5.29
N ASN A 84 -15.02 -2.66 -4.97
CA ASN A 84 -15.55 -2.52 -3.62
C ASN A 84 -14.80 -1.64 -2.58
N THR A 85 -14.34 -0.44 -2.96
CA THR A 85 -14.44 0.69 -2.02
C THR A 85 -15.67 1.48 -2.44
N PRO A 86 -16.78 1.44 -1.67
CA PRO A 86 -17.92 2.30 -1.96
C PRO A 86 -17.42 3.73 -1.97
N VAL A 87 -17.48 4.37 -3.14
CA VAL A 87 -17.27 5.81 -3.25
C VAL A 87 -18.30 6.45 -2.33
N PRO A 88 -17.89 7.28 -1.35
CA PRO A 88 -18.84 7.85 -0.42
C PRO A 88 -19.95 8.60 -1.16
N GLU A 89 -21.16 8.60 -0.60
CA GLU A 89 -22.29 9.31 -1.20
C GLU A 89 -21.94 10.79 -1.44
N GLY A 90 -22.16 11.27 -2.67
CA GLY A 90 -21.78 12.62 -3.11
C GLY A 90 -20.39 12.74 -3.77
N PHE A 91 -19.62 11.66 -3.87
CA PHE A 91 -18.35 11.64 -4.60
C PHE A 91 -18.51 10.95 -5.97
N VAL A 92 -17.83 11.46 -6.99
CA VAL A 92 -17.83 10.91 -8.37
C VAL A 92 -16.43 10.42 -8.70
N VAL A 93 -16.31 9.21 -9.24
CA VAL A 93 -15.04 8.72 -9.80
C VAL A 93 -14.77 9.50 -11.07
N VAL A 94 -13.73 10.32 -11.03
CA VAL A 94 -13.22 11.02 -12.22
C VAL A 94 -12.22 10.14 -12.97
N PRO A 95 -12.12 10.28 -14.30
CA PRO A 95 -11.20 9.50 -15.13
C PRO A 95 -9.74 9.56 -14.64
N VAL A 96 -8.98 8.50 -14.92
CA VAL A 96 -7.55 8.34 -14.55
C VAL A 96 -6.68 9.46 -15.11
N GLU A 97 -7.05 10.01 -16.28
CA GLU A 97 -6.38 11.14 -16.89
C GLU A 97 -7.01 12.45 -16.41
N PRO A 98 -6.28 13.30 -15.66
CA PRO A 98 -6.81 14.57 -15.19
C PRO A 98 -7.01 15.52 -16.37
N ASP A 99 -8.23 16.03 -16.54
CA ASP A 99 -8.49 17.07 -17.53
C ASP A 99 -7.90 18.43 -17.11
N ASP A 100 -7.85 19.37 -18.06
CA ASP A 100 -7.25 20.69 -17.82
C ASP A 100 -7.98 21.48 -16.72
N ALA A 101 -9.28 21.22 -16.50
CA ALA A 101 -10.06 21.85 -15.44
C ALA A 101 -9.69 21.30 -14.05
N MET A 102 -9.50 19.98 -13.92
CA MET A 102 -9.03 19.33 -12.71
C MET A 102 -7.61 19.77 -12.34
N ILE A 103 -6.72 19.88 -13.33
CA ILE A 103 -5.37 20.40 -13.15
C ILE A 103 -5.43 21.84 -12.63
N ALA A 104 -6.29 22.69 -13.20
CA ALA A 104 -6.44 24.08 -12.78
C ALA A 104 -6.98 24.22 -11.34
N VAL A 105 -7.94 23.37 -10.94
CA VAL A 105 -8.46 23.33 -9.57
C VAL A 105 -7.38 22.86 -8.58
N GLY A 106 -6.64 21.80 -8.90
CA GLY A 106 -5.53 21.31 -8.07
C GLY A 106 -4.43 22.37 -7.88
N LEU A 107 -4.07 23.09 -8.95
CA LEU A 107 -3.13 24.21 -8.87
C LEU A 107 -3.63 25.36 -7.99
N ARG A 108 -4.93 25.65 -8.03
CA ARG A 108 -5.54 26.71 -7.21
C ARG A 108 -5.56 26.31 -5.73
N ALA A 109 -5.87 25.04 -5.43
CA ALA A 109 -5.83 24.50 -4.08
C ALA A 109 -4.40 24.55 -3.50
N MET A 110 -3.40 24.13 -4.29
CA MET A 110 -1.99 24.16 -3.87
C MET A 110 -1.46 25.58 -3.58
N ARG A 111 -1.97 26.61 -4.27
CA ARG A 111 -1.64 28.02 -3.97
C ARG A 111 -2.23 28.52 -2.65
N GLY A 112 -3.31 27.89 -2.16
CA GLY A 112 -3.90 28.20 -0.85
C GLY A 112 -3.11 27.63 0.32
N PHE A 113 -2.30 26.59 0.08
CA PHE A 113 -1.29 26.12 1.04
C PHE A 113 -0.08 27.05 0.95
N GLY A 114 -0.05 28.07 1.79
CA GLY A 114 0.86 29.22 1.74
C GLY A 114 2.37 28.96 1.86
N ASN A 115 2.89 27.77 1.50
CA ASN A 115 4.31 27.44 1.46
C ASN A 115 4.69 26.39 0.39
N VAL A 116 3.89 26.19 -0.66
CA VAL A 116 4.37 25.39 -1.80
C VAL A 116 5.24 26.29 -2.68
N SER A 117 6.55 26.07 -2.68
CA SER A 117 7.48 26.83 -3.52
C SER A 117 7.08 26.71 -5.00
N ASN A 118 7.33 27.76 -5.79
CA ASN A 118 7.10 27.74 -7.23
C ASN A 118 7.77 26.53 -7.93
N GLY A 119 8.80 25.94 -7.31
CA GLY A 119 9.46 24.72 -7.77
C GLY A 119 8.56 23.48 -7.77
N LEU A 120 7.75 23.28 -6.72
CA LEU A 120 6.82 22.13 -6.62
C LEU A 120 5.68 22.23 -7.64
N VAL A 121 5.16 23.44 -7.85
CA VAL A 121 4.15 23.72 -8.87
C VAL A 121 4.70 23.45 -10.28
N ASN A 122 5.95 23.83 -10.54
CA ASN A 122 6.60 23.60 -11.83
C ASN A 122 6.96 22.12 -12.05
N ALA A 123 7.44 21.42 -11.03
CA ALA A 123 7.72 19.99 -11.09
C ALA A 123 6.44 19.19 -11.39
N TRP A 124 5.32 19.53 -10.74
CA TRP A 124 4.03 18.89 -10.99
C TRP A 124 3.51 19.16 -12.40
N ARG A 125 3.63 20.39 -12.91
CA ARG A 125 3.31 20.73 -14.31
C ARG A 125 4.16 19.98 -15.33
N GLN A 126 5.42 19.70 -14.99
CA GLN A 126 6.31 18.93 -15.87
C GLN A 126 5.92 17.45 -15.86
N MET A 127 5.60 16.90 -14.68
CA MET A 127 5.10 15.52 -14.54
C MET A 127 3.82 15.28 -15.34
N LEU A 128 2.85 16.19 -15.28
CA LEU A 128 1.59 16.07 -16.02
C LEU A 128 1.78 16.16 -17.54
N ARG A 129 2.70 17.02 -18.01
CA ARG A 129 3.05 17.08 -19.44
C ARG A 129 3.69 15.78 -19.92
N THR A 130 4.65 15.25 -19.17
CA THR A 130 5.30 13.98 -19.49
C THR A 130 4.35 12.79 -19.45
N ALA A 131 3.35 12.79 -18.54
CA ALA A 131 2.32 11.75 -18.52
C ALA A 131 1.45 11.79 -19.80
N ARG A 132 1.03 12.99 -20.21
CA ARG A 132 0.21 13.19 -21.43
C ARG A 132 0.95 12.79 -22.72
N GLU A 133 2.26 13.03 -22.77
CA GLU A 133 3.12 12.62 -23.89
C GLU A 133 3.32 11.10 -23.97
N ARG A 134 3.29 10.39 -22.83
CA ARG A 134 3.44 8.93 -22.76
C ARG A 134 2.13 8.16 -22.98
N GLY A 135 0.99 8.81 -22.81
CA GLY A 135 -0.33 8.22 -23.08
C GLY A 135 -0.83 8.39 -24.52
N ALA A 136 -0.09 9.13 -25.37
CA ALA A 136 -0.46 9.41 -26.77
C ALA A 136 0.22 8.48 -27.80
N SER A 137 0.91 7.43 -27.33
CA SER A 137 1.61 6.42 -28.16
C SER A 137 1.00 5.04 -27.97
#